data_AF-A0A813WCW6-F1
#
_entry.id   AF-A0A813WCW6-F1
#
_cell.length_a   1.000
_cell.length_b   1.000
_cell.length_c   1.000
_cell.angle_alpha   90.00
_cell.angle_beta   90.00
_cell.angle_gamma   90.00
#
_symmetry.space_group_name_H-M   'P 1'
#
loop_
_entity.id
_entity.type
_entity.pdbx_description
1 polymer ?
#
loop_
_entity_poly.entity_id
_entity_poly.type
_entity_poly.pdbx_seq_one_letter_code
_entity_poly.pdbx_strand_id
1 'polypeptide(L)'
;MKREGTYYALYDWCCCYCFQGSGVMVYRAQSPLGPYLQQQDGDIACKTMNRTISSTRIQTSISALPTPGQGCQYHNGNTTSTLRSQQNFVIKVTNAQGLTTFVWTGDRWQQAPDGLKGHEPQYWMPLFFNSDGSIDTLDWIDEFTLDV
;
A
#
# COMPACT_ATOMS: atom_id res chain seq x y z
N MET A 1 5.12 0.61 -13.15
CA MET A 1 5.51 1.99 -13.56
C MET A 1 6.95 2.03 -14.06
N LYS A 2 7.40 3.14 -14.68
CA LYS A 2 8.80 3.37 -15.07
C LYS A 2 9.29 4.71 -14.52
N ARG A 3 10.47 4.73 -13.90
CA ARG A 3 11.14 5.93 -13.36
C ARG A 3 12.64 5.81 -13.63
N GLU A 4 13.24 6.85 -14.23
CA GLU A 4 14.71 6.93 -14.46
C GLU A 4 15.30 5.67 -15.10
N GLY A 5 14.66 5.15 -16.16
CA GLY A 5 15.11 3.94 -16.85
C GLY A 5 14.76 2.61 -16.14
N THR A 6 14.45 2.65 -14.85
CA THR A 6 14.06 1.48 -14.06
C THR A 6 12.56 1.19 -14.16
N TYR A 7 12.21 -0.07 -14.35
CA TYR A 7 10.84 -0.58 -14.35
C TYR A 7 10.51 -1.13 -12.97
N TYR A 8 9.33 -0.75 -12.47
CA TYR A 8 8.80 -1.17 -11.18
C TYR A 8 7.52 -1.96 -11.40
N ALA A 9 7.46 -3.16 -10.84
CA ALA A 9 6.24 -3.94 -10.67
C ALA A 9 5.88 -3.92 -9.18
N LEU A 10 4.68 -3.44 -8.87
CA LEU A 10 4.14 -3.45 -7.52
C LEU A 10 2.96 -4.39 -7.52
N TYR A 11 2.84 -5.21 -6.48
CA TYR A 11 1.71 -6.12 -6.32
C TYR A 11 1.56 -6.52 -4.85
N ASP A 12 0.42 -7.10 -4.56
CA ASP A 12 -0.02 -7.34 -3.20
C ASP A 12 -0.18 -8.84 -2.96
N TRP A 13 -0.14 -9.25 -1.69
CA TRP A 13 -0.58 -10.60 -1.33
C TRP A 13 -2.07 -10.78 -1.61
N CYS A 14 -2.46 -12.00 -2.00
CA CYS A 14 -3.86 -12.33 -2.23
C CYS A 14 -4.71 -12.00 -1.01
N CYS A 15 -5.75 -11.18 -1.24
CA CYS A 15 -6.70 -10.76 -0.23
C CYS A 15 -8.05 -10.52 -0.91
N CYS A 16 -9.02 -11.40 -0.67
CA CYS A 16 -10.33 -11.38 -1.34
C CYS A 16 -11.21 -10.25 -0.76
N TYR A 17 -10.97 -9.01 -1.18
CA TYR A 17 -11.68 -7.83 -0.68
C TYR A 17 -11.52 -7.59 0.82
N CYS A 18 -10.34 -7.90 1.37
CA CYS A 18 -10.12 -7.81 2.80
C CYS A 18 -10.30 -6.40 3.35
N PHE A 19 -11.03 -6.28 4.47
CA PHE A 19 -11.21 -5.02 5.18
C PHE A 19 -9.89 -4.36 5.58
N GLN A 20 -8.92 -5.15 6.05
CA GLN A 20 -7.61 -4.65 6.44
C GLN A 20 -6.72 -4.25 5.24
N GLY A 21 -7.15 -4.50 3.99
CA GLY A 21 -6.31 -4.34 2.81
C GLY A 21 -5.19 -5.38 2.70
N SER A 22 -4.17 -5.05 1.92
CA SER A 22 -3.00 -5.89 1.67
C SER A 22 -1.70 -5.11 1.84
N GLY A 23 -0.59 -5.83 1.80
CA GLY A 23 0.72 -5.22 1.69
C GLY A 23 1.04 -4.81 0.25
N VAL A 24 2.23 -4.26 0.03
CA VAL A 24 2.73 -3.82 -1.26
C VAL A 24 4.15 -4.35 -1.40
N MET A 25 4.36 -5.29 -2.31
CA MET A 25 5.69 -5.79 -2.66
C MET A 25 6.20 -5.05 -3.89
N VAL A 26 7.49 -4.72 -3.90
CA VAL A 26 8.13 -3.97 -4.99
C VAL A 26 9.20 -4.81 -5.67
N TYR A 27 9.12 -4.87 -6.98
CA TYR A 27 10.10 -5.53 -7.83
C TYR A 27 10.64 -4.56 -8.88
N ARG A 28 11.95 -4.61 -9.12
CA ARG A 28 12.66 -3.70 -10.02
C ARG A 28 13.39 -4.44 -11.14
N ALA A 29 13.40 -3.87 -12.33
CA ALA A 29 14.12 -4.39 -13.50
C ALA A 29 14.65 -3.25 -14.40
N GLN A 30 15.71 -3.52 -15.16
CA GLN A 30 16.24 -2.58 -16.17
C GLN A 30 15.54 -2.71 -17.54
N SER A 31 14.74 -3.76 -17.72
CA SER A 31 13.96 -4.03 -18.92
C SER A 31 12.53 -4.39 -18.50
N PRO A 32 11.50 -4.07 -19.29
CA PRO A 32 10.11 -4.46 -18.97
C PRO A 32 9.91 -5.98 -18.95
N LEU A 33 10.83 -6.75 -19.54
CA LEU A 33 10.82 -8.22 -19.55
C LEU A 33 11.65 -8.84 -18.41
N GLY A 34 12.21 -8.02 -17.52
CA GLY A 34 13.02 -8.49 -16.40
C GLY A 34 14.53 -8.61 -16.70
N PRO A 35 15.29 -9.29 -15.82
CA PRO A 35 14.82 -9.94 -14.60
C PRO A 35 14.32 -8.94 -13.55
N TYR A 36 13.23 -9.30 -12.86
CA TYR A 36 12.66 -8.53 -11.76
C TYR A 36 13.23 -9.01 -10.43
N LEU A 37 13.87 -8.12 -9.69
CA LEU A 37 14.42 -8.39 -8.37
C LEU A 37 13.56 -7.70 -7.30
N GLN A 38 13.21 -8.45 -6.26
CA GLN A 38 12.47 -7.91 -5.13
C GLN A 38 13.31 -6.87 -4.40
N GLN A 39 12.66 -5.80 -3.94
CA GLN A 39 13.26 -4.84 -3.02
C GLN A 39 13.57 -5.50 -1.67
N GLN A 40 14.69 -5.12 -1.05
CA GLN A 40 15.20 -5.78 0.16
C GLN A 40 14.31 -5.57 1.40
N ASP A 41 13.59 -4.46 1.49
CA ASP A 41 12.68 -4.16 2.61
C ASP A 41 11.44 -5.06 2.64
N GLY A 42 11.28 -5.95 1.65
CA GLY A 42 10.21 -6.91 1.57
C GLY A 42 8.88 -6.27 1.18
N ASP A 43 7.87 -6.45 2.02
CA ASP A 43 6.55 -5.85 1.85
C ASP A 43 6.52 -4.48 2.53
N ILE A 44 6.52 -3.42 1.72
CA ILE A 44 6.70 -2.05 2.18
C ILE A 44 5.46 -1.46 2.88
N ALA A 45 4.32 -2.16 2.89
CA ALA A 45 3.09 -1.72 3.56
C ALA A 45 2.64 -2.65 4.71
N CYS A 46 3.37 -3.74 4.99
CA CYS A 46 3.06 -4.63 6.12
C CYS A 46 3.94 -4.34 7.33
N LYS A 47 3.33 -4.04 8.48
CA LYS A 47 4.05 -3.79 9.74
C LYS A 47 3.58 -4.69 10.87
N THR A 48 4.49 -5.09 11.75
CA THR A 48 4.18 -5.93 12.92
C THR A 48 3.14 -5.27 13.79
N MET A 49 2.13 -6.03 14.20
CA MET A 49 1.15 -5.54 15.17
C MET A 49 1.81 -5.40 16.55
N ASN A 50 2.18 -4.17 16.92
CA ASN A 50 2.50 -3.83 18.30
C ASN A 50 1.20 -3.78 19.12
N ARG A 51 0.67 -4.95 19.52
CA ARG A 51 -0.44 -5.06 20.47
C ARG A 51 0.01 -4.57 21.86
N THR A 52 0.05 -3.26 22.07
CA THR A 52 0.02 -2.70 23.43
C THR A 52 -1.43 -2.78 23.89
N ILE A 53 -1.80 -3.88 24.55
CA ILE A 53 -3.12 -4.00 25.20
C ILE A 53 -3.12 -3.03 26.40
N SER A 54 -3.48 -1.77 26.17
CA SER A 54 -3.81 -0.85 27.25
C SER A 54 -5.28 -1.03 27.60
N SER A 55 -5.54 -1.67 28.75
CA SER A 55 -6.86 -2.06 29.25
C SER A 55 -7.77 -0.90 29.68
N THR A 56 -7.53 0.34 29.24
CA THR A 56 -8.23 1.50 29.82
C THR A 56 -8.94 2.45 28.86
N ARG A 57 -8.92 2.22 27.53
CA ARG A 57 -9.85 2.92 26.62
C ARG A 57 -10.28 2.00 25.49
N ILE A 58 -11.59 1.78 25.36
CA ILE A 58 -12.20 1.29 24.13
C ILE A 58 -11.97 2.38 23.08
N GLN A 59 -10.81 2.33 22.45
CA GLN A 59 -10.46 3.16 21.32
C GLN A 59 -11.12 2.50 20.11
N THR A 60 -12.10 3.19 19.55
CA THR A 60 -12.85 2.89 18.32
C THR A 60 -12.10 1.94 17.38
N SER A 61 -12.52 0.67 17.45
CA SER A 61 -12.35 -0.42 16.50
C SER A 61 -11.27 -0.23 15.41
N ILE A 62 -10.17 -0.98 15.52
CA ILE A 62 -9.63 -1.66 14.33
C ILE A 62 -10.78 -2.58 13.86
N SER A 63 -11.61 -2.12 12.93
CA SER A 63 -12.95 -2.67 12.71
C SER A 63 -13.01 -4.00 11.97
N ALA A 64 -11.87 -4.57 11.56
CA ALA A 64 -11.82 -5.98 11.21
C ALA A 64 -10.57 -6.64 11.74
N LEU A 65 -10.77 -7.84 12.31
CA LEU A 65 -9.70 -8.79 12.51
C LEU A 65 -9.17 -9.17 11.12
N PRO A 66 -7.86 -9.03 10.86
CA PRO A 66 -7.29 -9.49 9.61
C PRO A 66 -7.62 -10.96 9.40
N THR A 67 -7.96 -11.33 8.17
CA THR A 67 -8.23 -12.73 7.82
C THR A 67 -6.91 -13.51 7.79
N PRO A 68 -6.75 -14.57 8.60
CA PRO A 68 -5.55 -15.38 8.60
C PRO A 68 -5.23 -15.91 7.20
N GLY A 69 -3.95 -15.86 6.80
CA GLY A 69 -3.53 -16.35 5.49
C GLY A 69 -3.88 -15.42 4.32
N GLN A 70 -4.25 -14.16 4.56
CA GLN A 70 -4.54 -13.18 3.51
C GLN A 70 -3.84 -11.84 3.76
N GLY A 71 -3.56 -11.10 2.69
CA GLY A 71 -2.92 -9.78 2.76
C GLY A 71 -1.60 -9.84 3.53
N CYS A 72 -1.39 -8.94 4.50
CA CYS A 72 -0.19 -8.96 5.33
C CYS A 72 -0.05 -10.22 6.23
N GLN A 73 -1.14 -10.93 6.50
CA GLN A 73 -1.10 -12.19 7.25
C GLN A 73 -0.95 -13.42 6.35
N TYR A 74 -0.70 -13.23 5.05
CA TYR A 74 -0.35 -14.32 4.16
C TYR A 74 0.87 -15.08 4.73
N HIS A 75 0.83 -16.41 4.71
CA HIS A 75 1.77 -17.30 5.42
C HIS A 75 1.81 -17.19 6.96
N ASN A 76 0.67 -16.91 7.62
CA ASN A 76 0.55 -16.84 9.09
C ASN A 76 1.45 -15.76 9.73
N GLY A 77 1.68 -14.65 9.01
CA GLY A 77 2.41 -13.50 9.54
C GLY A 77 1.66 -12.80 10.69
N ASN A 78 2.41 -12.04 11.51
CA ASN A 78 1.86 -11.19 12.58
C ASN A 78 1.89 -9.69 12.21
N THR A 79 1.69 -9.40 10.93
CA THR A 79 1.71 -8.03 10.39
C THR A 79 0.32 -7.62 9.92
N THR A 80 0.12 -6.31 9.79
CA THR A 80 -1.10 -5.69 9.25
C THR A 80 -0.73 -4.65 8.20
N SER A 81 -1.64 -4.40 7.26
CA SER A 81 -1.44 -3.32 6.29
C SER A 81 -1.55 -1.98 7.00
N THR A 82 -0.61 -1.09 6.74
CA THR A 82 -0.65 0.30 7.20
C THR A 82 -1.67 1.12 6.40
N LEU A 83 -1.95 0.73 5.16
CA LEU A 83 -2.75 1.52 4.22
C LEU A 83 -4.24 1.18 4.27
N ARG A 84 -4.60 0.00 4.80
CA ARG A 84 -6.00 -0.47 4.86
C ARG A 84 -6.68 -0.44 3.48
N SER A 85 -5.93 -0.73 2.43
CA SER A 85 -6.39 -0.76 1.05
C SER A 85 -5.64 -1.83 0.27
N GLN A 86 -6.19 -2.22 -0.88
CA GLN A 86 -5.54 -3.08 -1.85
C GLN A 86 -5.17 -2.27 -3.10
N GLN A 87 -3.95 -2.43 -3.58
CA GLN A 87 -3.45 -1.70 -4.73
C GLN A 87 -4.33 -1.89 -5.96
N ASN A 88 -4.61 -0.79 -6.67
CA ASN A 88 -5.18 -0.84 -8.00
C ASN A 88 -4.25 -0.26 -9.07
N PHE A 89 -3.55 0.85 -8.79
CA PHE A 89 -2.75 1.55 -9.79
C PHE A 89 -1.66 2.44 -9.17
N VAL A 90 -0.73 2.90 -10.02
CA VAL A 90 0.20 3.97 -9.70
C VAL A 90 0.16 5.02 -10.79
N ILE A 91 -0.29 6.22 -10.43
CA ILE A 91 -0.47 7.36 -11.34
C ILE A 91 0.84 8.15 -11.39
N LYS A 92 1.32 8.46 -12.59
CA LYS A 92 2.41 9.41 -12.79
C LYS A 92 1.81 10.81 -12.99
N VAL A 93 2.16 11.75 -12.12
CA VAL A 93 1.74 13.14 -12.19
C VAL A 93 2.97 13.99 -12.46
N THR A 94 2.94 14.85 -13.47
CA THR A 94 4.03 15.78 -13.78
C THR A 94 3.46 17.19 -13.77
N ASN A 95 3.99 18.04 -12.90
CA ASN A 95 3.51 19.42 -12.77
C ASN A 95 4.08 20.34 -13.87
N ALA A 96 3.66 21.61 -13.87
CA ALA A 96 4.08 22.61 -14.85
C ALA A 96 5.60 22.86 -14.88
N GLN A 97 6.32 22.59 -13.79
CA GLN A 97 7.77 22.73 -13.67
C GLN A 97 8.51 21.45 -14.08
N GLY A 98 7.80 20.41 -14.52
CA GLY A 98 8.37 19.12 -14.93
C GLY A 98 8.72 18.18 -13.78
N LEU A 99 8.40 18.53 -12.53
CA LEU A 99 8.59 17.67 -11.38
C LEU A 99 7.56 16.53 -11.42
N THR A 100 8.04 15.30 -11.23
CA THR A 100 7.20 14.11 -11.30
C THR A 100 6.95 13.54 -9.91
N THR A 101 5.67 13.37 -9.57
CA THR A 101 5.18 12.62 -8.41
C THR A 101 4.53 11.32 -8.88
N PHE A 102 4.80 10.22 -8.19
CA PHE A 102 4.08 8.97 -8.39
C PHE A 102 3.08 8.80 -7.26
N VAL A 103 1.79 8.63 -7.58
CA VAL A 103 0.72 8.47 -6.60
C VAL A 103 0.27 7.01 -6.62
N TRP A 104 0.46 6.31 -5.52
CA TRP A 104 -0.09 4.97 -5.30
C TRP A 104 -1.56 5.10 -4.95
N THR A 105 -2.39 4.23 -5.55
CA THR A 105 -3.83 4.21 -5.31
C THR A 105 -4.29 2.80 -4.98
N GLY A 106 -5.24 2.71 -4.05
CA GLY A 106 -5.84 1.45 -3.66
C GLY A 106 -7.31 1.59 -3.25
N ASP A 107 -8.03 0.48 -3.36
CA ASP A 107 -9.43 0.39 -2.98
C ASP A 107 -9.55 -0.11 -1.54
N ARG A 108 -10.41 0.55 -0.75
CA ARG A 108 -10.67 0.23 0.65
C ARG A 108 -11.89 -0.68 0.73
N TRP A 109 -11.70 -1.93 0.34
CA TRP A 109 -12.78 -2.91 0.30
C TRP A 109 -13.42 -3.17 1.67
N GLN A 110 -14.72 -3.42 1.67
CA GLN A 110 -15.58 -3.65 2.85
C GLN A 110 -15.61 -2.48 3.84
N GLN A 111 -15.23 -1.27 3.43
CA GLN A 111 -15.15 -0.09 4.29
C GLN A 111 -16.18 0.98 3.97
N ALA A 112 -17.06 0.75 2.98
CA ALA A 112 -18.28 1.52 2.80
C ALA A 112 -19.13 1.48 4.09
N PRO A 113 -19.46 2.63 4.72
CA PRO A 113 -20.24 2.66 5.96
C PRO A 113 -21.63 2.04 5.87
N ASP A 114 -22.20 2.00 4.67
CA ASP A 114 -23.51 1.41 4.35
C ASP A 114 -23.42 -0.01 3.77
N GLY A 115 -22.19 -0.55 3.63
CA GLY A 115 -21.95 -1.87 3.07
C GLY A 115 -22.21 -1.99 1.56
N LEU A 116 -22.48 -0.89 0.85
CA LEU A 116 -22.73 -0.91 -0.59
C LEU A 116 -21.40 -0.93 -1.36
N LYS A 117 -21.25 -1.94 -2.24
CA LYS A 117 -20.01 -2.15 -3.02
C LYS A 117 -19.60 -0.94 -3.87
N GLY A 118 -20.56 -0.15 -4.35
CA GLY A 118 -20.30 1.04 -5.16
C GLY A 118 -19.81 2.25 -4.36
N HIS A 119 -19.87 2.19 -3.03
CA HIS A 119 -19.48 3.28 -2.13
C HIS A 119 -18.18 2.99 -1.38
N GLU A 120 -17.44 1.97 -1.82
CA GLU A 120 -16.14 1.64 -1.24
C GLU A 120 -15.18 2.81 -1.47
N PRO A 121 -14.55 3.33 -0.40
CA PRO A 121 -13.65 4.45 -0.54
C PRO A 121 -12.36 4.03 -1.25
N GLN A 122 -11.60 5.02 -1.70
CA GLN A 122 -10.23 4.83 -2.18
C GLN A 122 -9.24 5.47 -1.21
N TYR A 123 -8.00 5.00 -1.24
CA TYR A 123 -6.88 5.61 -0.51
C TYR A 123 -5.72 5.86 -1.47
N TRP A 124 -5.23 7.09 -1.46
CA TRP A 124 -4.22 7.58 -2.39
C TRP A 124 -3.09 8.21 -1.58
N MET A 125 -1.83 7.97 -1.99
CA MET A 125 -0.66 8.59 -1.35
C MET A 125 0.49 8.76 -2.34
N PRO A 126 1.38 9.75 -2.18
CA PRO A 126 2.60 9.84 -2.96
C PRO A 126 3.58 8.73 -2.55
N LEU A 127 4.31 8.20 -3.53
CA LEU A 127 5.45 7.32 -3.32
C LEU A 127 6.73 8.14 -3.18
N PHE A 128 7.49 7.86 -2.14
CA PHE A 128 8.82 8.43 -1.92
C PHE A 128 9.88 7.42 -2.33
N PHE A 129 10.97 7.91 -2.93
CA PHE A 129 12.04 7.09 -3.45
C PHE A 129 13.35 7.44 -2.76
N ASN A 130 14.06 6.41 -2.30
CA ASN A 130 15.42 6.54 -1.80
C ASN A 130 16.39 6.85 -2.94
N SER A 131 17.61 7.27 -2.58
CA SER A 131 18.68 7.58 -3.52
C SER A 131 19.12 6.38 -4.38
N ASP A 132 18.89 5.16 -3.91
CA ASP A 132 19.14 3.92 -4.67
C ASP A 132 17.95 3.52 -5.58
N GLY A 133 16.89 4.33 -5.61
CA GLY A 133 15.66 4.10 -6.36
C GLY A 133 14.74 3.05 -5.75
N SER A 134 14.96 2.58 -4.51
CA SER A 134 13.96 1.83 -3.76
C SER A 134 12.80 2.74 -3.35
N ILE A 135 11.61 2.18 -3.12
CA ILE A 135 10.44 2.92 -2.64
C ILE A 135 10.43 2.83 -1.12
N ASP A 136 10.22 3.96 -0.43
CA ASP A 136 10.11 3.96 1.03
C ASP A 136 8.97 3.11 1.56
N THR A 137 9.08 2.68 2.81
CA THR A 137 7.97 2.03 3.51
C THR A 137 6.76 2.95 3.56
N LEU A 138 5.58 2.39 3.36
CA LEU A 138 4.33 3.12 3.26
C LEU A 138 3.66 3.17 4.63
N ASP A 139 3.39 4.39 5.09
CA ASP A 139 2.56 4.67 6.25
C ASP A 139 1.35 5.50 5.84
N TRP A 140 0.28 5.35 6.62
CA TRP A 140 -0.93 6.16 6.42
C TRP A 140 -0.61 7.64 6.58
N ILE A 141 -1.04 8.43 5.60
CA ILE A 141 -1.07 9.88 5.68
C ILE A 141 -2.52 10.34 5.48
N ASP A 142 -2.98 11.27 6.30
CA ASP A 142 -4.36 11.76 6.22
C ASP A 142 -4.56 12.71 5.03
N GLU A 143 -3.52 13.44 4.66
CA GLU A 143 -3.57 14.44 3.60
C GLU A 143 -2.23 14.55 2.87
N PHE A 144 -2.29 14.86 1.58
CA PHE A 144 -1.16 15.32 0.80
C PHE A 144 -1.66 16.33 -0.24
N THR A 145 -0.76 17.21 -0.70
CA THR A 145 -1.05 18.14 -1.79
C THR A 145 -0.38 17.66 -3.05
N LEU A 146 -1.09 17.75 -4.17
CA LEU A 146 -0.58 17.47 -5.50
C LEU A 146 -0.64 18.74 -6.34
N ASP A 147 0.51 19.15 -6.85
CA ASP A 147 0.62 20.20 -7.86
C ASP A 147 0.50 19.53 -9.24
N VAL A 148 -0.45 19.99 -10.06
CA VAL A 148 -0.86 19.35 -11.33
C VAL A 148 -0.71 20.26 -12.53
#